data_AF-A0A0F3QMR1-F1
#
_entry.id   AF-A0A0F3QMR1-F1
#
_cell.length_a   1.000
_cell.length_b   1.000
_cell.length_c   1.000
_cell.angle_alpha   90.00
_cell.angle_beta   90.00
_cell.angle_gamma   90.00
#
_symmetry.space_group_name_H-M   'P 1'
#
loop_
_entity.id
_entity.type
_entity.pdbx_description
1 polymer ?
#
loop_
_entity_poly.entity_id
_entity_poly.type
_entity_poly.pdbx_seq_one_letter_code
_entity_poly.pdbx_strand_id
1 'polypeptide(L)'
;MAIEYPAYGQLRVSNELKKSGILVSPGGVRSIWLRNDLNNISKRLKALEAKMAQDGIVLTEAQLQVLEKRRNEKEAHGEIETQHPGYLGCQDTYYVGNFKGIGKVYSQVFIDSYTRGSGC
;
A
#
# COMPACT_ATOMS: atom_id res chain seq x y z
N MET A 1 17.79 -9.64 -6.36
CA MET A 1 17.81 -8.40 -5.54
C MET A 1 16.49 -7.64 -5.45
N ALA A 2 15.78 -7.28 -6.53
CA ALA A 2 14.55 -6.47 -6.41
C ALA A 2 13.40 -7.16 -5.65
N ILE A 3 13.30 -8.49 -5.77
CA ILE A 3 12.29 -9.33 -5.10
C ILE A 3 12.80 -9.86 -3.75
N GLU A 4 14.10 -10.21 -3.67
CA GLU A 4 14.73 -10.69 -2.43
C GLU A 4 14.80 -9.60 -1.36
N TYR A 5 15.18 -8.38 -1.75
CA TYR A 5 15.31 -7.22 -0.85
C TYR A 5 14.46 -6.04 -1.36
N PRO A 6 13.13 -6.14 -1.28
CA PRO A 6 12.21 -5.14 -1.86
C PRO A 6 12.33 -3.77 -1.18
N ALA A 7 12.82 -3.71 0.06
CA ALA A 7 13.05 -2.47 0.79
C ALA A 7 14.32 -1.71 0.34
N TYR A 8 15.24 -2.33 -0.39
CA TYR A 8 16.48 -1.67 -0.76
C TYR A 8 16.25 -0.58 -1.80
N GLY A 9 16.85 0.60 -1.59
CA GLY A 9 16.88 1.67 -2.57
C GLY A 9 17.86 1.39 -3.71
N GLN A 10 17.71 2.10 -4.83
CA GLN A 10 18.56 1.99 -6.02
C GLN A 10 20.07 2.13 -5.71
N LEU A 11 20.43 3.01 -4.77
CA LEU A 11 21.81 3.22 -4.34
C LEU A 11 22.38 2.03 -3.56
N ARG A 12 21.58 1.47 -2.64
CA ARG A 12 22.00 0.31 -1.85
C ARG A 12 22.18 -0.92 -2.76
N VAL A 13 21.24 -1.15 -3.68
CA VAL A 13 21.35 -2.25 -4.66
C VAL A 13 22.58 -2.08 -5.54
N SER A 14 22.85 -0.86 -6.02
CA SER A 14 24.07 -0.56 -6.79
C SER A 14 25.35 -0.88 -6.00
N ASN A 15 25.41 -0.55 -4.71
CA ASN A 15 26.55 -0.86 -3.85
C ASN A 15 26.71 -2.37 -3.59
N GLU A 16 25.62 -3.11 -3.37
CA GLU A 16 25.68 -4.57 -3.18
C GLU A 16 26.10 -5.31 -4.46
N LEU A 17 25.61 -4.85 -5.62
CA LEU A 17 26.06 -5.36 -6.93
C LEU A 17 27.54 -5.07 -7.14
N LYS A 18 28.02 -3.87 -6.77
CA LYS A 18 29.43 -3.51 -6.86
C LYS A 18 30.32 -4.41 -6.00
N LYS A 19 29.90 -4.77 -4.79
CA LYS A 19 30.61 -5.76 -3.94
C LYS A 19 30.68 -7.14 -4.60
N SER A 20 29.66 -7.50 -5.37
CA SER A 20 29.58 -8.76 -6.13
C SER A 20 30.31 -8.69 -7.48
N GLY A 21 31.05 -7.61 -7.76
CA GLY A 21 31.80 -7.41 -9.01
C GLY A 21 30.96 -6.85 -10.19
N ILE A 22 29.67 -6.59 -9.99
CA ILE A 22 28.77 -6.08 -11.02
C ILE A 22 28.69 -4.55 -10.92
N LEU A 23 29.26 -3.85 -11.90
CA LEU A 23 29.27 -2.39 -11.92
C LEU A 23 28.01 -1.84 -12.61
N VAL A 24 27.01 -1.47 -11.81
CA VAL A 24 25.77 -0.84 -12.29
C VAL A 24 25.50 0.42 -11.46
N SER A 25 25.27 1.55 -12.14
CA SER A 25 24.93 2.81 -11.46
C SER A 25 23.53 2.77 -10.83
N PRO A 26 23.24 3.59 -9.80
CA PRO A 26 21.90 3.67 -9.23
C PRO A 26 20.81 4.00 -10.27
N GLY A 27 21.12 4.85 -11.24
CA GLY A 27 20.21 5.15 -12.36
C GLY A 27 20.00 3.95 -13.31
N GLY A 28 21.04 3.12 -13.50
CA GLY A 28 20.94 1.85 -14.21
C GLY A 28 20.02 0.86 -13.50
N VAL A 29 20.16 0.73 -12.18
CA VAL A 29 19.25 -0.09 -11.35
C VAL A 29 17.80 0.34 -11.52
N ARG A 30 17.53 1.65 -11.45
CA ARG A 30 16.17 2.19 -11.67
C ARG A 30 15.64 1.90 -13.07
N SER A 31 16.48 2.03 -14.08
CA SER A 31 16.10 1.74 -15.48
C SER A 31 15.73 0.28 -15.66
N ILE A 32 16.48 -0.64 -15.03
CA ILE A 32 16.17 -2.07 -15.03
C ILE A 32 14.84 -2.32 -14.31
N TRP A 33 14.61 -1.69 -13.15
CA TRP A 33 13.33 -1.81 -12.44
C TRP A 33 12.16 -1.29 -13.27
N LEU A 34 12.30 -0.17 -13.96
CA LEU A 34 11.25 0.35 -14.83
C LEU A 34 10.90 -0.61 -15.96
N ARG A 35 11.90 -1.22 -16.60
CA ARG A 35 11.68 -2.20 -17.68
C ARG A 35 10.96 -3.47 -17.22
N ASN A 36 11.06 -3.80 -15.94
CA ASN A 36 10.44 -4.99 -15.35
C ASN A 36 9.21 -4.67 -14.49
N ASP A 37 8.70 -3.43 -14.53
CA ASP A 37 7.60 -2.96 -13.69
C ASP A 37 7.82 -3.10 -12.17
N LEU A 38 9.06 -2.92 -11.71
CA LEU A 38 9.48 -3.02 -10.30
C LEU A 38 9.92 -1.67 -9.72
N ASN A 39 9.41 -0.57 -10.28
CA ASN A 39 9.90 0.78 -10.02
C ASN A 39 9.50 1.36 -8.65
N ASN A 40 8.51 0.78 -7.98
CA ASN A 40 8.09 1.18 -6.64
C ASN A 40 8.15 -0.01 -5.66
N ILE A 41 8.15 0.28 -4.36
CA ILE A 41 8.17 -0.78 -3.33
C ILE A 41 6.90 -1.64 -3.37
N SER A 42 5.75 -1.03 -3.67
CA SER A 42 4.45 -1.70 -3.76
C SER A 42 4.43 -2.83 -4.80
N LYS A 43 4.97 -2.58 -5.98
CA LYS A 43 5.08 -3.56 -7.08
C LYS A 43 6.14 -4.60 -6.78
N ARG A 44 7.25 -4.22 -6.14
CA ARG A 44 8.26 -5.19 -5.67
C ARG A 44 7.70 -6.15 -4.63
N LEU A 45 6.88 -5.67 -3.70
CA LEU A 45 6.20 -6.52 -2.72
C LEU A 45 5.11 -7.39 -3.36
N LYS A 46 4.33 -6.85 -4.31
CA LYS A 46 3.37 -7.65 -5.07
C LYS A 46 4.04 -8.76 -5.88
N ALA A 47 5.20 -8.47 -6.47
CA ALA A 47 6.01 -9.47 -7.16
C ALA A 47 6.56 -10.54 -6.20
N LEU A 48 6.92 -10.15 -4.96
CA LEU A 48 7.32 -11.09 -3.92
C LEU A 48 6.16 -12.02 -3.50
N GLU A 49 4.98 -11.47 -3.26
CA GLU A 49 3.76 -12.24 -2.95
C GLU A 49 3.39 -13.20 -4.09
N ALA A 50 3.46 -12.74 -5.35
CA ALA A 50 3.19 -13.58 -6.51
C ALA A 50 4.20 -14.73 -6.62
N LYS A 51 5.49 -14.46 -6.37
CA LYS A 51 6.52 -15.49 -6.37
C LYS A 51 6.32 -16.50 -5.23
N MET A 52 5.94 -16.04 -4.04
CA MET A 52 5.60 -16.91 -2.91
C MET A 52 4.42 -17.83 -3.26
N ALA A 53 3.38 -17.31 -3.92
CA ALA A 53 2.22 -18.09 -4.32
C ALA A 53 2.51 -19.13 -5.42
N GLN A 54 3.42 -18.82 -6.35
CA GLN A 54 3.79 -19.72 -7.44
C GLN A 54 4.78 -20.81 -7.01
N ASP A 55 5.85 -20.41 -6.32
CA ASP A 55 6.98 -21.28 -6.01
C ASP A 55 6.87 -21.91 -4.60
N GLY A 56 5.90 -21.48 -3.77
CA GLY A 56 5.71 -21.99 -2.41
C GLY A 56 6.89 -21.68 -1.47
N ILE A 57 7.64 -20.61 -1.74
CA ILE A 57 8.89 -20.29 -1.03
C ILE A 57 8.58 -19.81 0.40
N VAL A 58 9.38 -20.28 1.37
CA VAL A 58 9.37 -19.74 2.73
C VAL A 58 10.02 -18.36 2.73
N LEU A 59 9.28 -17.35 3.17
CA LEU A 59 9.78 -15.97 3.27
C LEU A 59 10.90 -15.87 4.32
N THR A 60 11.89 -15.05 4.02
CA THR A 60 12.93 -14.68 4.99
C THR A 60 12.38 -13.68 6.02
N GLU A 61 12.96 -13.64 7.21
CA GLU A 61 12.55 -12.71 8.28
C GLU A 61 12.57 -11.24 7.82
N ALA A 62 13.60 -10.85 7.04
CA ALA A 62 13.71 -9.51 6.48
C ALA A 62 12.57 -9.17 5.49
N GLN A 63 12.04 -10.16 4.78
CA GLN A 63 10.89 -9.97 3.89
C GLN A 63 9.58 -9.87 4.68
N LEU A 64 9.43 -10.69 5.71
CA LEU A 64 8.28 -10.67 6.61
C LEU A 64 8.14 -9.31 7.30
N GLN A 65 9.23 -8.78 7.86
CA GLN A 65 9.27 -7.46 8.49
C GLN A 65 8.81 -6.34 7.55
N VAL A 66 9.15 -6.42 6.27
CA VAL A 66 8.75 -5.40 5.28
C VAL A 66 7.26 -5.50 4.96
N LEU A 67 6.71 -6.72 4.87
CA LEU A 67 5.27 -6.94 4.67
C LEU A 67 4.47 -6.45 5.87
N GLU A 68 4.90 -6.79 7.09
CA GLU A 68 4.28 -6.33 8.34
C GLU A 68 4.33 -4.81 8.47
N LYS A 69 5.49 -4.19 8.18
CA LYS A 69 5.62 -2.73 8.22
C LYS A 69 4.64 -2.06 7.26
N ARG A 70 4.51 -2.57 6.04
CA ARG A 70 3.57 -2.03 5.06
C ARG A 70 2.11 -2.24 5.47
N ARG A 71 1.79 -3.37 6.09
CA ARG A 71 0.46 -3.63 6.64
C ARG A 71 0.13 -2.62 7.75
N ASN A 72 1.06 -2.40 8.68
CA ASN A 72 0.88 -1.43 9.76
C ASN A 72 0.75 0.00 9.23
N GLU A 73 1.51 0.36 8.18
CA GLU A 73 1.36 1.66 7.50
C GLU A 73 -0.04 1.82 6.88
N LYS A 74 -0.56 0.78 6.20
CA LYS A 74 -1.93 0.79 5.67
C LYS A 74 -3.00 0.92 6.76
N GLU A 75 -2.86 0.16 7.85
CA GLU A 75 -3.77 0.20 9.00
C GLU A 75 -3.73 1.57 9.69
N ALA A 76 -2.55 2.16 9.87
CA ALA A 76 -2.38 3.49 10.46
C ALA A 76 -2.97 4.62 9.59
N HIS A 77 -2.96 4.44 8.26
CA HIS A 77 -3.58 5.37 7.32
C HIS A 77 -5.09 5.18 7.15
N GLY A 78 -5.71 4.20 7.84
CA GLY A 78 -7.14 3.95 7.72
C GLY A 78 -7.56 3.57 6.30
N GLU A 79 -6.67 2.98 5.51
CA GLU A 79 -7.03 2.46 4.19
C GLU A 79 -7.99 1.29 4.37
N ILE A 80 -9.29 1.56 4.21
CA ILE A 80 -10.31 0.52 4.19
C ILE A 80 -10.39 -0.02 2.77
N GLU A 81 -10.13 -1.31 2.60
CA GLU A 81 -10.25 -1.97 1.31
C GLU A 81 -11.73 -2.20 0.97
N THR A 82 -12.20 -1.56 -0.11
CA THR A 82 -13.55 -1.71 -0.66
C THR A 82 -13.47 -2.28 -2.07
N GLN A 83 -14.17 -3.38 -2.32
CA GLN A 83 -13.99 -4.15 -3.57
C GLN A 83 -14.97 -3.74 -4.69
N HIS A 84 -16.15 -3.24 -4.32
CA HIS A 84 -17.19 -2.79 -5.26
C HIS A 84 -18.14 -1.80 -4.56
N PRO A 85 -18.96 -1.02 -5.30
CA PRO A 85 -19.98 -0.18 -4.71
C PRO A 85 -20.90 -0.97 -3.76
N GLY A 86 -21.30 -0.32 -2.67
CA GLY A 86 -22.15 -0.92 -1.63
C GLY A 86 -21.47 -1.97 -0.74
N TYR A 87 -20.16 -2.19 -0.87
CA TYR A 87 -19.42 -3.12 -0.02
C TYR A 87 -19.36 -2.64 1.44
N LEU A 88 -19.12 -1.35 1.63
CA LEU A 88 -19.05 -0.72 2.95
C LEU A 88 -19.56 0.71 2.86
N GLY A 89 -20.29 1.14 3.89
CA GLY A 89 -20.74 2.52 4.02
C GLY A 89 -20.32 3.13 5.34
N CYS A 90 -19.92 4.40 5.30
CA CYS A 90 -19.76 5.24 6.48
C CYS A 90 -21.11 5.91 6.75
N GLN A 91 -21.63 5.76 7.97
CA GLN A 91 -22.87 6.39 8.40
C GLN A 91 -22.58 7.37 9.54
N ASP A 92 -22.99 8.62 9.34
CA ASP A 92 -22.84 9.66 10.34
C ASP A 92 -24.16 10.39 10.58
N THR A 93 -24.31 10.88 11.81
CA THR A 93 -25.45 11.72 12.21
C THR A 93 -24.93 13.00 12.85
N TYR A 94 -25.32 14.16 12.33
CA TYR A 94 -24.93 15.46 12.88
C TYR A 94 -26.14 16.31 13.23
N TYR A 95 -26.02 17.06 14.33
CA TYR A 95 -27.04 18.01 14.75
C TYR A 95 -26.99 19.25 13.86
N VAL A 96 -28.12 19.59 13.25
CA VAL A 96 -28.23 20.74 12.33
C VAL A 96 -28.64 22.00 13.09
N GLY A 97 -29.55 21.88 14.05
CA GLY A 97 -30.07 23.02 14.80
C GLY A 97 -31.47 22.77 15.36
N ASN A 98 -32.00 23.79 16.05
CA ASN A 98 -33.40 23.80 16.52
C ASN A 98 -34.15 24.90 15.79
N PHE A 99 -35.19 24.52 15.04
CA PHE A 99 -35.95 25.43 14.21
C PHE A 99 -37.32 25.68 14.85
N LYS A 100 -37.70 26.96 14.94
CA LYS A 100 -38.98 27.38 15.52
C LYS A 100 -40.14 26.70 14.77
N GLY A 101 -40.98 25.97 15.49
CA GLY A 101 -42.13 25.23 14.94
C GLY A 101 -41.84 23.80 14.45
N ILE A 102 -40.57 23.40 14.36
CA ILE A 102 -40.14 22.06 13.92
C ILE A 102 -39.43 21.32 15.07
N GLY A 103 -38.64 22.03 15.87
CA GLY A 103 -37.86 21.47 16.95
C GLY A 103 -36.42 21.13 16.52
N LYS A 104 -35.79 20.20 17.24
CA LYS A 104 -34.42 19.76 16.98
C LYS A 104 -34.36 18.93 15.71
N VAL A 105 -33.46 19.30 14.81
CA VAL A 105 -33.23 18.59 13.54
C VAL A 105 -31.81 18.01 13.55
N TYR A 106 -31.75 16.75 13.16
CA TYR A 106 -30.52 15.99 12.95
C TYR A 106 -30.49 15.56 11.49
N SER A 107 -29.32 15.62 10.88
CA SER A 107 -29.08 15.11 9.53
C SER A 107 -28.34 13.79 9.64
N GLN A 108 -28.74 12.84 8.81
CA GLN A 108 -28.09 11.55 8.69
C GLN A 108 -27.54 11.42 7.27
N VAL A 109 -26.27 11.08 7.16
CA VAL A 109 -25.58 10.93 5.89
C VAL A 109 -24.99 9.52 5.82
N PHE A 110 -25.21 8.89 4.68
CA PHE A 110 -24.62 7.60 4.34
C PHE A 110 -23.74 7.78 3.11
N ILE A 111 -22.47 7.42 3.23
CA ILE A 111 -21.47 7.54 2.17
C ILE A 111 -20.93 6.15 1.85
N ASP A 112 -20.98 5.77 0.57
CA ASP A 112 -20.31 4.57 0.08
C ASP A 112 -18.79 4.79 0.04
N SER A 113 -18.05 4.03 0.85
CA SER A 113 -16.59 4.13 0.94
C SER A 113 -15.87 3.58 -0.28
N TYR A 114 -16.57 3.01 -1.26
CA TYR A 114 -16.00 2.64 -2.56
C TYR A 114 -15.55 3.86 -3.38
N THR A 115 -16.28 4.99 -3.28
CA THR A 115 -16.00 6.18 -4.10
C THR A 115 -15.06 7.19 -3.45
N ARG A 116 -14.78 7.04 -2.15
CA ARG A 116 -13.81 7.87 -1.43
C ARG A 116 -12.50 7.10 -1.23
N GLY A 117 -11.51 7.41 -2.07
CA GLY A 117 -10.14 7.01 -1.81
C GLY A 117 -9.63 7.67 -0.53
N SER A 118 -9.23 6.87 0.44
CA SER A 118 -8.57 7.24 1.70
C SER A 118 -9.34 8.24 2.59
N GLY A 119 -9.92 7.73 3.69
CA GLY A 119 -10.42 8.51 4.83
C GLY A 119 -11.93 8.74 4.87
N CYS A 120 -12.62 7.93 5.67
CA CYS A 120 -13.54 8.43 6.69
C CYS A 120 -12.71 8.49 7.98
#